data_AF-A0A6V7VMF2-F1
#
_entry.id   AF-A0A6V7VMF2-F1
#
_cell.length_a   1.000
_cell.length_b   1.000
_cell.length_c   1.000
_cell.angle_alpha   90.00
_cell.angle_beta   90.00
_cell.angle_gamma   90.00
#
_symmetry.space_group_name_H-M   'P 1'
#
loop_
_entity.id
_entity.type
_entity.pdbx_description
1 polymer ?
#
loop_
_entity_poly.entity_id
_entity_poly.type
_entity_poly.pdbx_seq_one_letter_code
_entity_poly.pdbx_strand_id
1 'polypeptide(L)'
;MLAVLMRKRKKCAEIEDAQKIRIDSSPLHCPVCLSVFFKSPEILPCGHSFCFKCIDSVRKSCVQLNRQRQAPFKNTFECPLCRFNVPLNAKKTRNYALEAILDSLEVYDEGNSEMEINDSIAALQYANKRLKAEKQEQQQTIGELNNQLEYARKTIIRMITLFSLIGITLVAGLLAKEVWKFF
;
A
#
# COMPACT_ATOMS: atom_id res chain seq x y z
N MET A 1 -44.67 4.95 -25.83
CA MET A 1 -43.96 6.25 -25.93
C MET A 1 -42.68 6.15 -25.11
N LEU A 2 -41.52 6.23 -25.77
CA LEU A 2 -40.19 6.01 -25.20
C LEU A 2 -39.91 6.95 -24.02
N ALA A 3 -39.62 6.39 -22.85
CA ALA A 3 -39.11 7.15 -21.71
C ALA A 3 -37.71 7.66 -22.06
N VAL A 4 -37.61 8.95 -22.38
CA VAL A 4 -36.33 9.64 -22.51
C VAL A 4 -35.69 9.66 -21.13
N LEU A 5 -34.72 8.77 -20.91
CA LEU A 5 -33.89 8.76 -19.71
C LEU A 5 -33.11 10.08 -19.67
N MET A 6 -33.61 11.03 -18.89
CA MET A 6 -32.94 12.26 -18.51
C MET A 6 -31.67 11.89 -17.72
N ARG A 7 -30.55 11.75 -18.43
CA ARG A 7 -29.23 11.51 -17.83
C ARG A 7 -28.89 12.76 -17.01
N LYS A 8 -28.97 12.67 -15.67
CA LYS A 8 -28.51 13.75 -14.77
C LYS A 8 -27.11 14.17 -15.22
N ARG A 9 -26.95 15.40 -15.71
CA ARG A 9 -25.65 15.95 -16.07
C ARG A 9 -24.80 15.98 -14.80
N LYS A 10 -23.71 15.20 -14.75
CA LYS A 10 -22.68 15.39 -13.73
C LYS A 10 -22.19 16.85 -13.83
N LYS A 11 -22.09 17.56 -12.71
CA LYS A 11 -21.46 18.89 -12.67
C LYS A 11 -20.05 18.76 -13.25
N CYS A 12 -19.66 19.70 -14.11
CA CYS A 12 -18.26 19.84 -14.52
C CYS A 12 -17.43 20.12 -13.26
N ALA A 13 -16.27 19.46 -13.14
CA ALA A 13 -15.33 19.76 -12.08
C ALA A 13 -14.70 21.13 -12.37
N GLU A 14 -14.62 21.98 -11.35
CA GLU A 14 -13.90 23.25 -11.38
C GLU A 14 -12.42 22.93 -11.08
N ILE A 15 -11.53 23.20 -12.04
CA ILE A 15 -10.12 22.75 -12.02
C ILE A 15 -9.11 23.90 -12.13
N GLU A 16 -9.55 25.17 -12.10
CA GLU A 16 -8.70 26.33 -12.42
C GLU A 16 -7.47 26.47 -11.51
N ASP A 17 -7.58 26.10 -10.23
CA ASP A 17 -6.48 26.15 -9.25
C ASP A 17 -5.88 24.75 -8.92
N ALA A 18 -6.24 23.71 -9.66
CA ALA A 18 -5.80 22.34 -9.35
C ALA A 18 -4.41 22.05 -9.90
N GLN A 19 -3.43 21.82 -9.01
CA GLN A 19 -2.05 21.49 -9.40
C GLN A 19 -1.90 20.06 -9.96
N LYS A 20 -2.70 19.09 -9.47
CA LYS A 20 -2.74 17.70 -9.94
C LYS A 20 -4.19 17.22 -9.96
N ILE A 21 -4.55 16.41 -10.97
CA ILE A 21 -5.90 15.86 -11.14
C ILE A 21 -5.79 14.33 -11.18
N ARG A 22 -6.62 13.66 -10.37
CA ARG A 22 -6.78 12.20 -10.42
C ARG A 22 -7.89 11.86 -11.40
N ILE A 23 -7.60 10.95 -12.33
CA ILE A 23 -8.52 10.51 -13.37
C ILE A 23 -8.66 9.00 -13.25
N ASP A 24 -9.89 8.48 -13.26
CA ASP A 24 -10.11 7.03 -13.39
C ASP A 24 -9.39 6.53 -14.65
N SER A 25 -8.85 5.31 -14.63
CA SER A 25 -8.19 4.77 -15.84
C SER A 25 -9.19 4.40 -16.94
N SER A 26 -10.45 4.10 -16.60
CA SER A 26 -11.48 3.63 -17.54
C SER A 26 -11.73 4.49 -18.81
N PRO A 27 -11.79 5.84 -18.78
CA PRO A 27 -11.98 6.66 -19.98
C PRO A 27 -10.74 6.72 -20.87
N LEU A 28 -9.59 6.25 -20.38
CA LEU A 28 -8.32 6.19 -21.12
C LEU A 28 -8.14 4.86 -21.87
N HIS A 29 -9.16 3.99 -21.88
CA HIS A 29 -9.12 2.71 -22.58
C HIS A 29 -9.77 2.80 -23.96
N CYS A 30 -9.11 2.19 -24.94
CA CYS A 30 -9.66 2.01 -26.27
C CYS A 30 -10.80 0.98 -26.23
N PRO A 31 -12.01 1.32 -26.73
CA PRO A 31 -13.15 0.40 -26.72
C PRO A 31 -13.00 -0.87 -27.57
N VAL A 32 -11.98 -0.91 -28.45
CA VAL A 32 -11.76 -2.03 -29.36
C VAL A 32 -10.78 -3.03 -28.77
N CYS A 33 -9.64 -2.60 -28.24
CA CYS A 33 -8.64 -3.50 -27.65
C CYS A 33 -8.76 -3.62 -26.13
N LEU A 34 -9.62 -2.81 -25.50
CA LEU A 34 -9.84 -2.78 -24.04
C LEU A 34 -8.56 -2.52 -23.24
N SER A 35 -7.57 -1.91 -23.87
CA SER A 35 -6.31 -1.48 -23.25
C SER A 35 -6.22 0.03 -23.29
N VAL A 36 -5.34 0.61 -22.46
CA VAL A 36 -5.03 2.04 -22.52
C VAL A 36 -4.67 2.42 -23.96
N PHE A 37 -5.17 3.57 -24.40
CA PHE A 37 -4.93 4.09 -25.74
C PHE A 37 -3.43 4.11 -26.05
N PHE A 38 -3.05 3.42 -27.13
CA PHE A 38 -1.66 3.38 -27.58
C PHE A 38 -1.40 4.52 -28.57
N LYS A 39 -0.34 5.30 -28.33
CA LYS A 39 0.27 6.38 -29.15
C LYS A 39 -0.59 6.93 -30.29
N SER A 40 -0.85 8.24 -30.25
CA SER A 40 -1.62 8.97 -31.27
C SER A 40 -3.00 8.35 -31.58
N PRO A 41 -3.96 8.35 -30.63
CA PRO A 41 -5.32 7.86 -30.89
C PRO A 41 -5.98 8.62 -32.04
N GLU A 42 -6.71 7.91 -32.89
CA GLU A 42 -7.46 8.50 -34.00
C GLU A 42 -8.86 8.88 -33.52
N ILE A 43 -9.26 10.13 -33.75
CA ILE A 43 -10.61 10.64 -33.50
C ILE A 43 -11.42 10.59 -34.79
N LEU A 44 -12.59 9.92 -34.74
CA LEU A 44 -13.52 9.85 -35.86
C LEU A 44 -14.38 11.13 -35.96
N PRO A 45 -15.03 11.41 -37.11
CA PRO A 45 -15.93 12.56 -37.26
C PRO A 45 -17.09 12.61 -36.26
N CYS A 46 -17.46 11.47 -35.67
CA CYS A 46 -18.45 11.39 -34.60
C CYS A 46 -17.90 11.71 -33.20
N GLY A 47 -16.60 12.04 -33.07
CA GLY A 47 -15.93 12.42 -31.82
C GLY A 47 -15.34 11.26 -31.02
N HIS A 48 -15.67 10.01 -31.33
CA HIS A 48 -15.11 8.85 -30.63
C HIS A 48 -13.66 8.57 -31.04
N SER A 49 -12.83 8.21 -30.06
CA SER A 49 -11.40 7.95 -30.25
C SER A 49 -11.07 6.46 -30.14
N PHE A 50 -10.12 5.99 -30.95
CA PHE A 50 -9.67 4.59 -31.02
C PHE A 50 -8.13 4.55 -31.20
N CYS A 51 -7.46 3.48 -30.81
CA CYS A 51 -6.06 3.28 -31.22
C CYS A 51 -5.99 3.25 -32.76
N PHE A 52 -4.96 3.87 -33.34
CA PHE A 52 -4.78 3.93 -34.79
C PHE A 52 -4.85 2.55 -35.45
N LYS A 53 -4.15 1.56 -34.88
CA LYS A 53 -4.15 0.17 -35.37
C LYS A 53 -5.53 -0.49 -35.26
N CYS A 54 -6.28 -0.21 -34.19
CA CYS A 54 -7.60 -0.80 -33.97
C CYS A 54 -8.58 -0.33 -35.05
N ILE A 55 -8.64 0.98 -35.29
CA ILE A 55 -9.61 1.51 -36.24
C ILE A 55 -9.22 1.22 -37.70
N ASP A 56 -7.93 1.18 -38.00
CA ASP A 56 -7.43 0.75 -39.31
C ASP A 56 -7.78 -0.73 -39.61
N SER A 57 -7.75 -1.60 -38.60
CA SER A 57 -8.18 -3.00 -38.72
C SER A 57 -9.68 -3.10 -39.01
N VAL A 58 -10.52 -2.43 -38.21
CA VAL A 58 -11.99 -2.39 -38.41
C VAL A 58 -12.35 -1.96 -39.82
N ARG A 59 -11.68 -0.91 -40.29
CA ARG A 59 -11.86 -0.34 -41.61
C ARG A 59 -11.50 -1.33 -42.71
N LYS A 60 -10.34 -1.99 -42.63
CA LYS A 60 -9.91 -3.02 -43.58
C LYS A 60 -10.90 -4.19 -43.64
N SER A 61 -11.38 -4.65 -42.48
CA SER A 61 -12.41 -5.69 -42.40
C SER A 61 -13.72 -5.27 -43.09
N CYS A 62 -14.16 -4.02 -42.92
CA CYS A 62 -15.34 -3.51 -43.63
C CYS A 62 -15.15 -3.50 -45.15
N VAL A 63 -13.98 -3.06 -45.65
CA VAL A 63 -13.70 -3.08 -47.10
C VAL A 63 -13.79 -4.51 -47.66
N GLN A 64 -13.25 -5.49 -46.94
CA GLN A 64 -13.27 -6.89 -47.36
C GLN A 64 -14.70 -7.45 -47.40
N LEU A 65 -15.51 -7.19 -46.38
CA LEU A 65 -16.92 -7.61 -46.32
C LEU A 65 -17.78 -6.94 -47.41
N ASN A 66 -17.57 -5.65 -47.65
CA ASN A 66 -18.30 -4.89 -48.68
C ASN A 66 -18.01 -5.40 -50.10
N ARG A 67 -16.78 -5.86 -50.37
CA ARG A 67 -16.44 -6.51 -51.65
C ARG A 67 -17.17 -7.84 -51.83
N GLN A 68 -17.32 -8.62 -50.76
CA GLN A 68 -17.96 -9.93 -50.83
C GLN A 68 -19.49 -9.87 -50.94
N ARG A 69 -20.15 -8.84 -50.38
CA ARG A 69 -21.62 -8.84 -50.21
C ARG A 69 -22.41 -7.85 -51.08
N GLN A 70 -21.79 -7.15 -52.04
CA GLN A 70 -22.44 -6.07 -52.82
C GLN A 70 -23.28 -5.10 -51.95
N ALA A 71 -22.80 -4.78 -50.74
CA ALA A 71 -23.56 -3.99 -49.78
C ALA A 71 -23.78 -2.53 -50.27
N PRO A 72 -24.89 -1.87 -49.90
CA PRO A 72 -25.21 -0.51 -50.33
C PRO A 72 -24.21 0.56 -49.85
N PHE A 73 -23.42 0.27 -48.80
CA PHE A 73 -22.45 1.18 -48.20
C PHE A 73 -21.00 0.82 -48.54
N LYS A 74 -20.68 0.65 -49.84
CA LYS A 74 -19.34 0.20 -50.30
C LYS A 74 -18.17 1.06 -49.79
N ASN A 75 -18.42 2.35 -49.51
CA ASN A 75 -17.37 3.34 -49.24
C ASN A 75 -17.38 3.90 -47.81
N THR A 76 -18.08 3.27 -46.86
CA THR A 76 -18.07 3.70 -45.45
C THR A 76 -17.76 2.51 -44.53
N PHE A 77 -17.42 2.82 -43.29
CA PHE A 77 -17.41 1.87 -42.18
C PHE A 77 -18.14 2.48 -40.99
N GLU A 78 -18.64 1.65 -40.08
CA GLU A 78 -19.36 2.11 -38.90
C GLU A 78 -18.42 2.30 -37.70
N CYS A 79 -18.62 3.39 -36.96
CA CYS A 79 -17.95 3.59 -35.68
C CYS A 79 -18.34 2.47 -34.68
N PRO A 80 -17.36 1.77 -34.05
CA PRO A 80 -17.67 0.69 -33.11
C PRO A 80 -18.51 1.10 -31.88
N LEU A 81 -18.47 2.38 -31.49
CA LEU A 81 -19.19 2.88 -30.31
C LEU A 81 -20.62 3.36 -30.63
N CYS A 82 -20.80 4.12 -31.71
CA CYS A 82 -22.08 4.79 -31.99
C CYS A 82 -22.70 4.45 -33.34
N ARG A 83 -22.07 3.56 -34.12
CA ARG A 83 -22.49 3.14 -35.47
C ARG A 83 -22.60 4.25 -36.51
N PHE A 84 -22.05 5.43 -36.22
CA PHE A 84 -21.96 6.51 -37.19
C PHE A 84 -21.19 6.04 -38.44
N ASN A 85 -21.74 6.32 -39.63
CA ASN A 85 -21.13 5.98 -40.91
C ASN A 85 -19.97 6.93 -41.22
N VAL A 86 -18.75 6.43 -41.10
CA VAL A 86 -17.53 7.17 -41.42
C VAL A 86 -17.11 6.85 -42.85
N PRO A 87 -16.90 7.87 -43.70
CA PRO A 87 -16.36 7.67 -45.04
C PRO A 87 -15.01 6.97 -45.00
N LEU A 88 -14.78 6.04 -45.93
CA LEU A 88 -13.48 5.42 -46.05
C LEU A 88 -12.45 6.53 -46.35
N ASN A 89 -12.60 7.36 -47.35
CA ASN A 89 -11.62 8.43 -47.61
C ASN A 89 -11.51 9.54 -46.52
N ALA A 90 -12.17 9.43 -45.36
CA ALA A 90 -12.04 10.38 -44.27
C ALA A 90 -10.57 10.55 -43.84
N LYS A 91 -10.20 11.81 -43.60
CA LYS A 91 -8.87 12.17 -43.08
C LYS A 91 -8.68 11.58 -41.69
N LYS A 92 -7.64 10.78 -41.52
CA LYS A 92 -7.21 10.27 -40.23
C LYS A 92 -6.72 11.43 -39.37
N THR A 93 -7.43 11.69 -38.27
CA THR A 93 -7.16 12.84 -37.40
C THR A 93 -6.72 12.34 -36.03
N ARG A 94 -5.61 12.87 -35.50
CA ARG A 94 -5.12 12.51 -34.17
C ARG A 94 -5.84 13.30 -33.08
N ASN A 95 -6.06 12.66 -31.94
CA ASN A 95 -6.52 13.31 -30.72
C ASN A 95 -5.32 13.72 -29.86
N TYR A 96 -4.73 14.89 -30.17
CA TYR A 96 -3.55 15.41 -29.48
C TYR A 96 -3.80 15.71 -27.99
N ALA A 97 -5.02 16.09 -27.62
CA ALA A 97 -5.36 16.33 -26.22
C ALA A 97 -5.33 15.03 -25.42
N LEU A 98 -5.91 13.95 -25.95
CA LEU A 98 -5.84 12.63 -25.33
C LEU A 98 -4.40 12.11 -25.27
N GLU A 99 -3.60 12.33 -26.32
CA GLU A 99 -2.18 11.99 -26.33
C GLU A 99 -1.41 12.74 -25.23
N ALA A 100 -1.60 14.06 -25.10
CA ALA A 100 -0.97 14.86 -24.05
C ALA A 100 -1.39 14.41 -22.64
N ILE A 101 -2.66 14.05 -22.45
CA ILE A 101 -3.14 13.48 -21.18
C ILE A 101 -2.40 12.17 -20.89
N LEU A 102 -2.33 11.24 -21.85
CA LEU A 102 -1.66 9.95 -21.69
C LEU A 102 -0.17 10.10 -21.35
N ASP A 103 0.52 11.02 -22.02
CA ASP A 103 1.96 11.30 -21.79
C ASP A 103 2.22 11.91 -20.41
N SER A 104 1.21 12.55 -19.81
CA SER A 104 1.29 13.15 -18.46
C SER A 104 0.96 12.19 -17.32
N LEU A 105 0.59 10.93 -17.60
CA LEU A 105 0.16 9.98 -16.57
C LEU A 105 1.35 9.45 -15.76
N GLU A 106 1.28 9.62 -14.45
CA GLU A 106 2.11 8.93 -13.46
C GLU A 106 1.34 7.67 -12.99
N VAL A 107 1.92 6.48 -13.15
CA VAL A 107 1.28 5.22 -12.70
C VAL A 107 1.48 5.06 -11.20
N TYR A 108 0.39 5.09 -10.44
CA TYR A 108 0.36 4.77 -9.02
C TYR A 108 -0.46 3.50 -8.81
N ASP A 109 0.16 2.47 -8.21
CA ASP A 109 -0.55 1.25 -7.80
C ASP A 109 -0.97 1.39 -6.33
N GLU A 110 -2.21 1.79 -6.10
CA GLU A 110 -2.77 1.98 -4.75
C GLU A 110 -3.37 0.69 -4.16
N GLY A 111 -3.47 -0.39 -4.94
CA GLY A 111 -4.33 -1.53 -4.58
C GLY A 111 -3.71 -2.58 -3.68
N ASN A 112 -2.42 -2.89 -3.85
CA ASN A 112 -1.81 -4.05 -3.18
C ASN A 112 -0.92 -3.69 -1.98
N SER A 113 -0.53 -2.43 -1.83
CA SER A 113 0.44 -2.02 -0.80
C SER A 113 -0.23 -1.54 0.49
N GLU A 114 -1.24 -0.68 0.44
CA GLU A 114 -1.79 -0.07 1.67
C GLU A 114 -2.49 -1.08 2.60
N MET A 115 -3.25 -2.04 2.06
CA MET A 115 -3.97 -3.02 2.90
C MET A 115 -3.01 -4.02 3.55
N GLU A 116 -2.06 -4.59 2.78
CA GLU A 116 -1.02 -5.49 3.31
C GLU A 116 -0.10 -4.78 4.32
N ILE A 117 0.24 -3.51 4.06
CA ILE A 117 1.05 -2.68 4.97
C ILE A 117 0.27 -2.39 6.25
N ASN A 118 -1.00 -2.02 6.18
CA ASN A 118 -1.79 -1.69 7.36
C ASN A 118 -2.06 -2.92 8.25
N ASP A 119 -2.35 -4.07 7.67
CA ASP A 119 -2.52 -5.33 8.41
C ASP A 119 -1.20 -5.78 9.07
N SER A 120 -0.09 -5.65 8.34
CA SER A 120 1.25 -5.94 8.87
C SER A 120 1.65 -4.98 10.00
N ILE A 121 1.34 -3.69 9.87
CA ILE A 121 1.58 -2.68 10.91
C ILE A 121 0.76 -3.01 12.16
N ALA A 122 -0.53 -3.34 12.01
CA ALA A 122 -1.39 -3.70 13.13
C ALA A 122 -0.88 -4.95 13.88
N ALA A 123 -0.48 -5.99 13.14
CA ALA A 123 0.10 -7.21 13.72
C ALA A 123 1.40 -6.93 14.48
N LEU A 124 2.31 -6.14 13.88
CA LEU A 124 3.56 -5.73 14.52
C LEU A 124 3.33 -4.87 15.77
N GLN A 125 2.36 -3.95 15.74
CA GLN A 125 2.02 -3.12 16.89
C GLN A 125 1.51 -3.97 18.06
N TYR A 126 0.66 -4.97 17.79
CA TYR A 126 0.17 -5.88 18.81
C TYR A 126 1.31 -6.72 19.42
N ALA A 127 2.15 -7.32 18.58
CA ALA A 127 3.30 -8.10 19.04
C ALA A 127 4.26 -7.26 19.89
N ASN A 128 4.58 -6.04 19.46
CA ASN A 128 5.42 -5.11 20.21
C ASN A 128 4.80 -4.75 21.57
N LYS A 129 3.47 -4.58 21.66
CA LYS A 129 2.80 -4.30 22.92
C LYS A 129 2.92 -5.47 23.91
N ARG A 130 2.73 -6.70 23.44
CA ARG A 130 2.86 -7.91 24.27
C ARG A 130 4.30 -8.09 24.76
N LEU A 131 5.28 -8.00 23.87
CA LEU A 131 6.69 -8.11 24.23
C LEU A 131 7.13 -7.03 25.23
N LYS A 132 6.60 -5.81 25.12
CA LYS A 132 6.85 -4.75 26.11
C LYS A 132 6.31 -5.10 27.50
N ALA A 133 5.12 -5.70 27.57
CA ALA A 133 4.53 -6.15 28.83
C ALA A 133 5.33 -7.30 29.46
N GLU A 134 5.67 -8.34 28.68
CA GLU A 134 6.51 -9.46 29.13
C GLU A 134 7.88 -8.98 29.62
N LYS A 135 8.51 -8.04 28.89
CA LYS A 135 9.78 -7.44 29.31
C LYS A 135 9.67 -6.69 30.63
N GLN A 136 8.56 -5.97 30.87
CA GLN A 136 8.34 -5.28 32.15
C GLN A 136 8.17 -6.26 33.30
N GLU A 137 7.42 -7.33 33.11
CA GLU A 137 7.22 -8.38 34.10
C GLU A 137 8.54 -9.09 34.45
N GLN A 138 9.34 -9.43 33.44
CA GLN A 138 10.69 -9.98 33.65
C GLN A 138 11.59 -9.00 34.42
N GLN A 139 11.55 -7.71 34.06
CA GLN A 139 12.35 -6.69 34.74
C GLN A 139 11.95 -6.54 36.22
N GLN A 140 10.65 -6.61 36.52
CA GLN A 140 10.15 -6.60 37.89
C GLN A 140 10.63 -7.83 38.67
N THR A 141 10.52 -9.01 38.06
CA THR A 141 10.98 -10.28 38.65
C THR A 141 12.48 -10.23 38.96
N ILE A 142 13.30 -9.75 38.02
CA ILE A 142 14.75 -9.56 38.23
C ILE A 142 15.01 -8.59 39.40
N GLY A 143 14.25 -7.48 39.47
CA GLY A 143 14.35 -6.53 40.58
C GLY A 143 14.07 -7.18 41.93
N GLU A 144 13.01 -7.99 42.01
CA GLU A 144 12.63 -8.69 43.24
C GLU A 144 13.68 -9.73 43.65
N LEU A 145 14.17 -10.56 42.72
CA LEU A 145 15.24 -11.52 43.01
C LEU A 145 16.52 -10.83 43.48
N ASN A 146 16.88 -9.69 42.88
CA ASN A 146 18.06 -8.92 43.31
C ASN A 146 17.89 -8.38 44.74
N ASN A 147 16.70 -7.90 45.10
CA ASN A 147 16.42 -7.46 46.47
C ASN A 147 16.52 -8.62 47.47
N GLN A 148 16.00 -9.79 47.12
CA GLN A 148 16.11 -11.00 47.94
C GLN A 148 17.57 -11.45 48.09
N LEU A 149 18.34 -11.43 47.00
CA LEU A 149 19.77 -11.73 47.01
C LEU A 149 20.53 -10.75 47.92
N GLU A 150 20.23 -9.45 47.81
CA GLU A 150 20.85 -8.40 48.62
C GLU A 150 20.52 -8.57 50.11
N TYR A 151 19.26 -8.94 50.43
CA TYR A 151 18.83 -9.24 51.79
C TYR A 151 19.53 -10.48 52.37
N ALA A 152 19.57 -11.58 51.60
CA ALA A 152 20.24 -12.80 51.98
C ALA A 152 21.74 -12.55 52.22
N ARG A 153 22.40 -11.81 51.31
CA ARG A 153 23.80 -11.40 51.43
C ARG A 153 24.05 -10.60 52.71
N LYS A 154 23.23 -9.59 53.01
CA LYS A 154 23.35 -8.79 54.24
C LYS A 154 23.13 -9.64 55.50
N THR A 155 22.21 -10.60 55.45
CA THR A 155 21.93 -11.52 56.55
C THR A 155 23.09 -12.46 56.82
N ILE A 156 23.66 -13.05 55.76
CA ILE A 156 24.85 -13.90 55.85
C ILE A 156 26.04 -13.13 56.41
N ILE A 157 26.30 -11.92 55.90
CA ILE A 157 27.38 -11.06 56.40
C ILE A 157 27.19 -10.79 57.91
N ARG A 158 25.97 -10.43 58.34
CA ARG A 158 25.66 -10.23 59.77
C ARG A 158 25.92 -11.48 60.59
N MET A 159 25.47 -12.65 60.14
CA MET A 159 25.73 -13.91 60.85
C MET A 159 27.22 -14.20 60.99
N ILE A 160 27.99 -14.09 59.91
CA ILE A 160 29.45 -14.28 59.94
C ILE A 160 30.11 -13.34 60.95
N THR A 161 29.76 -12.05 60.93
CA THR A 161 30.33 -11.07 61.88
C THR A 161 30.02 -11.40 63.33
N LEU A 162 28.80 -11.86 63.64
CA LEU A 162 28.42 -12.25 65.00
C LEU A 162 29.19 -13.50 65.47
N PHE A 163 29.31 -14.52 64.62
CA PHE A 163 30.09 -15.73 64.94
C PHE A 163 31.57 -15.41 65.16
N SER A 164 32.16 -14.54 64.34
CA SER A 164 33.55 -14.11 64.54
C SER A 164 33.75 -13.38 65.87
N LEU A 165 32.83 -12.48 66.27
CA LEU A 165 32.91 -11.78 67.55
C LEU A 165 32.80 -12.75 68.73
N ILE A 166 31.85 -13.68 68.70
CA ILE A 166 31.70 -14.72 69.73
C ILE A 166 32.98 -15.55 69.83
N GLY A 167 33.51 -16.03 68.70
CA GLY A 167 34.76 -16.79 68.66
C GLY A 167 35.94 -16.05 69.28
N ILE A 168 36.12 -14.76 68.93
CA ILE A 168 37.18 -13.91 69.50
C ILE A 168 37.00 -13.78 71.02
N THR A 169 35.78 -13.55 71.51
CA THR A 169 35.53 -13.41 72.96
C THR A 169 35.81 -14.70 73.75
N LEU A 170 35.47 -15.87 73.20
CA LEU A 170 35.74 -17.16 73.83
C LEU A 170 37.24 -17.44 73.94
N VAL A 171 38.00 -17.20 72.85
CA VAL A 171 39.45 -17.37 72.83
C VAL A 171 40.12 -16.42 73.81
N ALA A 172 39.73 -15.14 73.83
CA ALA A 172 40.26 -14.17 74.78
C ALA A 172 39.98 -14.58 76.24
N GLY A 173 38.79 -15.10 76.53
CA GLY A 173 38.45 -15.61 77.87
C GLY A 173 39.28 -16.82 78.28
N LEU A 174 39.51 -17.78 77.36
CA LEU A 174 40.38 -18.93 77.63
C LEU A 174 41.84 -18.51 77.86
N LEU A 175 42.37 -17.60 77.04
CA LEU A 175 43.72 -17.07 77.22
C LEU A 175 43.87 -16.31 78.54
N ALA A 176 42.91 -15.46 78.90
CA ALA A 176 42.91 -14.76 80.20
C ALA A 176 42.92 -15.76 81.37
N LYS A 177 42.16 -16.85 81.27
CA LYS A 177 42.14 -17.92 82.27
C LYS A 177 43.49 -18.64 82.39
N GLU A 178 44.15 -18.95 81.27
CA GLU A 178 45.48 -19.58 81.29
C GLU A 178 46.55 -18.62 81.82
N VAL A 179 46.54 -17.34 81.41
CA VAL A 179 47.47 -16.33 81.92
C VAL A 179 47.29 -16.11 83.43
N TRP A 180 46.05 -16.08 83.92
CA TRP A 180 45.78 -15.96 85.37
C TRP A 180 46.39 -17.12 86.16
N LYS A 181 46.46 -18.34 85.62
CA LYS A 181 47.12 -19.46 86.31
C LYS A 181 48.63 -19.26 86.54
N PHE A 182 49.26 -18.35 85.78
CA PHE A 182 50.68 -18.02 85.91
C PHE A 182 50.96 -16.82 86.83
N PHE A 183 49.93 -16.12 87.32
CA PHE A 183 50.02 -15.03 88.30
C PHE A 183 49.53 -15.50 89.68
#